data_AF-A0A7J5Y0S2-F1
#
_entry.id   AF-A0A7J5Y0S2-F1
#
_cell.length_a   1.000
_cell.length_b   1.000
_cell.length_c   1.000
_cell.angle_alpha   90.00
_cell.angle_beta   90.00
_cell.angle_gamma   90.00
#
_symmetry.space_group_name_H-M   'P 1'
#
loop_
_entity.id
_entity.type
_entity.pdbx_description
1 polymer ?
#
loop_
_entity_poly.entity_id
_entity_poly.type
_entity_poly.pdbx_seq_one_letter_code
_entity_poly.pdbx_strand_id
1 'polypeptide(L)'
;MRSIAIYLNEDPDSFFKEYQASASEDAKRDMENTVMGIYTLQRDVDGQPEDVGIVIEGNIVMDNLGSVIVGFVMLLGLIYALDLSFPDNLKHTLEFMQKVVMSLDGHKLNGQIESLKIKLFD
;
A
#
# COMPACT_ATOMS: atom_id res chain seq x y z
N MET A 1 -0.24 4.78 7.22
CA MET A 1 -0.33 3.50 6.49
C MET A 1 0.69 2.50 6.99
N ARG A 2 2.01 2.75 6.84
CA ARG A 2 3.06 1.84 7.35
C ARG A 2 2.90 1.46 8.84
N SER A 3 2.57 2.43 9.70
CA SER A 3 2.37 2.17 11.13
C SER A 3 1.21 1.21 11.45
N ILE A 4 0.18 1.15 10.60
CA ILE A 4 -0.94 0.21 10.77
C ILE A 4 -0.47 -1.22 10.47
N ALA A 5 0.27 -1.40 9.37
CA ALA A 5 0.87 -2.69 9.03
C ALA A 5 1.79 -3.21 10.15
N ILE A 6 2.66 -2.34 10.66
CA ILE A 6 3.54 -2.69 11.79
C ILE A 6 2.72 -3.08 13.02
N TYR A 7 1.65 -2.34 13.35
CA TYR A 7 0.79 -2.65 14.48
C TYR A 7 0.09 -4.01 14.33
N LEU A 8 -0.29 -4.37 13.11
CA LEU A 8 -0.93 -5.64 12.78
C LEU A 8 0.07 -6.77 12.53
N ASN A 9 1.36 -6.54 12.81
CA ASN A 9 2.45 -7.50 12.65
C ASN A 9 2.63 -7.96 11.20
N GLU A 10 2.39 -7.05 10.26
CA GLU A 10 2.63 -7.20 8.83
C GLU A 10 3.85 -6.38 8.40
N ASP A 11 4.49 -6.81 7.32
CA ASP A 11 5.66 -6.11 6.76
C ASP A 11 5.22 -5.01 5.78
N PRO A 12 5.30 -3.72 6.14
CA PRO A 12 4.95 -2.63 5.22
C PRO A 12 5.85 -2.56 3.99
N ASP A 13 7.10 -3.04 4.07
CA ASP A 13 8.10 -2.90 3.00
C ASP A 13 7.84 -3.89 1.86
N SER A 14 7.06 -4.94 2.14
CA SER A 14 6.59 -5.88 1.13
C SER A 14 5.57 -5.27 0.13
N PHE A 15 4.99 -4.12 0.45
CA PHE A 15 3.96 -3.45 -0.36
C PHE A 15 4.24 -1.98 -0.63
N PHE A 16 4.73 -1.23 0.36
CA PHE A 16 5.15 0.16 0.21
C PHE A 16 6.65 0.21 -0.10
N LYS A 17 6.98 0.16 -1.38
CA LYS A 17 8.35 0.10 -1.87
C LYS A 17 8.97 1.49 -1.95
N GLU A 18 10.18 1.66 -1.45
CA GLU A 18 10.90 2.92 -1.53
C GLU A 18 12.22 2.69 -2.27
N TYR A 19 12.48 3.51 -3.28
CA TYR A 19 13.66 3.41 -4.13
C TYR A 19 14.32 4.76 -4.27
N GLN A 20 15.64 4.77 -4.39
CA GLN A 20 16.38 5.95 -4.85
C GLN A 20 16.33 6.02 -6.36
N ALA A 21 16.06 7.19 -6.94
CA ALA A 21 16.03 7.37 -8.40
C ALA A 21 17.38 7.03 -9.06
N SER A 22 18.48 7.24 -8.33
CA SER A 22 19.84 6.86 -8.74
C SER A 22 20.08 5.34 -8.80
N ALA A 23 19.23 4.53 -8.16
CA ALA A 23 19.30 3.07 -8.10
C ALA A 23 18.24 2.38 -9.00
N SER A 24 18.01 2.92 -10.20
CA SER A 24 16.92 2.50 -11.09
C SER A 24 16.93 1.02 -11.50
N GLU A 25 18.10 0.40 -11.67
CA GLU A 25 18.21 -1.01 -12.07
C GLU A 25 17.78 -1.98 -10.94
N ASP A 26 18.17 -1.71 -9.69
CA ASP A 26 17.77 -2.52 -8.54
C ASP A 26 16.27 -2.33 -8.25
N ALA A 27 15.78 -1.10 -8.38
CA ALA A 27 14.35 -0.78 -8.27
C ALA A 27 13.54 -1.58 -9.29
N LYS A 28 13.97 -1.58 -10.56
CA LYS A 28 13.29 -2.30 -11.63
C LYS A 28 13.23 -3.81 -11.37
N ARG A 29 14.32 -4.42 -10.91
CA ARG A 29 14.37 -5.85 -10.56
C ARG A 29 13.43 -6.21 -9.41
N ASP A 30 13.36 -5.37 -8.37
CA ASP A 30 12.44 -5.61 -7.25
C ASP A 30 10.98 -5.40 -7.68
N MET A 31 10.72 -4.40 -8.52
CA MET A 31 9.39 -4.18 -9.11
C MET A 31 8.93 -5.38 -9.93
N GLU A 32 9.79 -5.94 -10.79
CA GLU A 32 9.48 -7.14 -11.60
C GLU A 32 9.04 -8.35 -10.76
N ASN A 33 9.50 -8.45 -9.51
CA ASN A 33 9.14 -9.53 -8.57
C ASN A 33 7.95 -9.16 -7.65
N THR A 34 7.38 -7.98 -7.79
CA THR A 34 6.30 -7.48 -6.93
C THR A 34 4.94 -7.89 -7.51
N VAL A 35 4.16 -8.66 -6.73
CA VAL A 35 2.79 -9.04 -7.10
C VAL A 35 1.85 -7.83 -7.05
N MET A 36 1.96 -7.02 -6.01
CA MET A 36 1.16 -5.80 -5.86
C MET A 36 1.84 -4.86 -4.87
N GLY A 37 1.95 -3.57 -5.21
CA GLY A 37 2.54 -2.58 -4.33
C GLY A 37 2.44 -1.16 -4.83
N ILE A 38 2.76 -0.23 -3.93
CA ILE A 38 2.92 1.19 -4.22
C ILE A 38 4.39 1.51 -4.09
N TYR A 39 5.00 2.02 -5.16
CA TYR A 39 6.39 2.47 -5.09
C TYR A 39 6.48 3.97 -4.86
N THR A 40 7.59 4.38 -4.28
CA THR A 40 8.00 5.78 -4.16
C THR A 40 9.44 5.88 -4.63
N LEU A 41 9.67 6.69 -5.67
CA LEU A 41 11.00 7.08 -6.13
C LEU A 41 11.40 8.37 -5.42
N GLN A 42 12.50 8.35 -4.69
CA GLN A 42 13.05 9.49 -3.96
C GLN A 42 14.12 10.19 -4.80
N ARG A 43 14.13 11.53 -4.74
CA ARG A 43 15.26 12.35 -5.17
C ARG A 43 16.23 12.56 -4.02
N ASP A 44 17.53 12.53 -4.32
CA ASP A 44 18.60 12.67 -3.33
C ASP A 44 18.58 14.00 -2.55
N VAL A 45 17.83 15.03 -2.99
CA VAL A 45 18.10 16.43 -2.60
C VAL A 45 16.98 17.11 -1.80
N ASP A 46 15.71 16.73 -1.97
CA ASP A 46 14.58 17.53 -1.43
C ASP A 46 13.56 16.76 -0.58
N GLY A 47 13.74 15.44 -0.39
CA GLY A 47 12.82 14.61 0.42
C GLY A 47 11.39 14.53 -0.10
N GLN A 48 11.08 15.20 -1.22
CA GLN A 48 9.86 15.02 -1.98
C GLN A 48 10.03 13.83 -2.92
N PRO A 49 9.00 12.97 -3.05
CA PRO A 49 9.04 11.89 -4.00
C PRO A 49 9.10 12.46 -5.42
N GLU A 50 10.03 11.95 -6.21
CA GLU A 50 10.09 12.18 -7.65
C GLU A 50 8.90 11.57 -8.35
N ASP A 51 8.54 10.35 -7.93
CA ASP A 51 7.37 9.66 -8.45
C ASP A 51 6.77 8.74 -7.39
N VAL A 52 5.46 8.54 -7.50
CA VAL A 52 4.71 7.52 -6.77
C VAL A 52 3.83 6.82 -7.78
N GLY A 53 3.90 5.50 -7.81
CA GLY A 53 3.09 4.69 -8.71
C GLY A 53 2.69 3.36 -8.11
N ILE A 54 1.98 2.58 -8.92
CA ILE A 54 1.41 1.29 -8.55
C ILE A 54 2.02 0.23 -9.46
N VAL A 55 2.48 -0.86 -8.86
CA VAL A 55 2.94 -2.06 -9.56
C VAL A 55 1.98 -3.20 -9.28
N ILE A 56 1.58 -3.92 -10.33
CA ILE A 56 0.81 -5.17 -10.25
C ILE A 56 1.49 -6.19 -11.18
N GLU A 57 1.78 -7.38 -10.65
CA GLU A 57 2.43 -8.49 -11.35
C GLU A 57 3.67 -8.05 -12.13
N GLY A 58 4.55 -7.27 -11.50
CA GLY A 58 5.77 -6.78 -12.12
C GLY A 58 5.62 -5.56 -13.03
N ASN A 59 4.39 -5.12 -13.32
CA ASN A 59 4.11 -4.05 -14.26
C ASN A 59 3.69 -2.76 -13.55
N ILE A 60 4.27 -1.63 -13.94
CA ILE A 60 3.78 -0.31 -13.56
C ILE A 60 2.43 -0.09 -14.25
N VAL A 61 1.35 -0.08 -13.48
CA VAL A 61 -0.01 0.13 -14.00
C VAL A 61 -0.44 1.59 -13.92
N MET A 62 0.18 2.35 -13.01
CA MET A 62 -0.02 3.78 -12.83
C MET A 62 1.25 4.41 -12.29
N ASP A 63 1.56 5.62 -12.75
CA ASP A 63 2.67 6.45 -12.29
C ASP A 63 2.19 7.90 -12.09
N ASN A 64 3.09 8.77 -11.63
CA ASN A 64 2.87 10.19 -11.45
C ASN A 64 1.68 10.53 -10.54
N LEU A 65 1.48 9.74 -9.48
CA LEU A 65 0.34 9.88 -8.56
C LEU A 65 0.58 10.94 -7.49
N GLY A 66 1.81 11.45 -7.37
CA GLY A 66 2.20 12.56 -6.51
C GLY A 66 2.18 12.29 -5.00
N SER A 67 1.47 11.26 -4.51
CA SER A 67 1.53 10.84 -3.12
C SER A 67 1.12 9.38 -2.93
N VAL A 68 1.68 8.76 -1.89
CA VAL A 68 1.33 7.38 -1.46
C VAL A 68 -0.17 7.26 -1.13
N ILE A 69 -0.80 8.33 -0.62
CA ILE A 69 -2.24 8.34 -0.31
C ILE A 69 -3.07 8.18 -1.59
N VAL A 70 -2.75 8.96 -2.63
CA VAL A 70 -3.42 8.84 -3.94
C VAL A 70 -3.17 7.46 -4.54
N GLY A 71 -1.92 6.97 -4.50
CA GLY A 71 -1.59 5.62 -4.93
C GLY A 71 -2.42 4.54 -4.23
N PHE A 72 -2.62 4.69 -2.92
CA PHE A 72 -3.41 3.75 -2.14
C PHE A 72 -4.91 3.77 -2.52
N VAL A 73 -5.51 4.95 -2.68
CA VAL A 73 -6.90 5.08 -3.10
C VAL A 73 -7.10 4.51 -4.51
N MET A 74 -6.19 4.81 -5.44
CA MET A 74 -6.25 4.30 -6.81
C MET A 74 -6.10 2.78 -6.85
N LEU A 75 -5.17 2.21 -6.07
CA LEU A 75 -4.99 0.76 -5.98
C LEU A 75 -6.23 0.07 -5.42
N LEU A 76 -6.89 0.62 -4.40
CA LEU A 76 -8.17 0.09 -3.92
C LEU A 76 -9.23 0.14 -5.02
N GLY A 77 -9.32 1.24 -5.77
CA GLY A 77 -10.19 1.33 -6.93
C GLY A 77 -9.92 0.24 -7.97
N LEU A 78 -8.65 -0.03 -8.29
CA LEU A 78 -8.24 -1.09 -9.23
C LEU A 78 -8.62 -2.48 -8.71
N ILE A 79 -8.38 -2.75 -7.43
CA ILE A 79 -8.73 -4.04 -6.80
C ILE A 79 -10.23 -4.31 -6.95
N TYR A 80 -11.08 -3.33 -6.66
CA TYR A 80 -12.53 -3.48 -6.81
C TYR A 80 -12.99 -3.51 -8.27
N ALA A 81 -12.41 -2.71 -9.15
CA ALA A 81 -12.81 -2.64 -10.56
C ALA A 81 -12.43 -3.91 -11.34
N LEU A 82 -11.34 -4.56 -10.95
CA LEU A 82 -10.78 -5.74 -11.63
C LEU A 82 -11.00 -7.04 -10.86
N ASP A 83 -11.75 -7.01 -9.74
CA ASP A 83 -12.03 -8.15 -8.86
C ASP A 83 -10.74 -8.88 -8.40
N LEU A 84 -9.72 -8.11 -8.04
CA LEU A 84 -8.43 -8.65 -7.58
C LEU A 84 -8.51 -9.09 -6.12
N SER A 85 -7.76 -10.12 -5.76
CA SER A 85 -7.54 -10.46 -4.36
C SER A 85 -6.55 -9.51 -3.70
N PHE A 86 -6.78 -9.15 -2.44
CA PHE A 86 -5.77 -8.48 -1.63
C PHE A 86 -4.52 -9.37 -1.46
N PRO A 87 -3.31 -8.79 -1.48
CA PRO A 87 -2.10 -9.56 -1.30
C PRO A 87 -1.96 -9.99 0.18
N ASP A 88 -1.50 -11.24 0.38
CA ASP A 88 -1.52 -11.92 1.69
C ASP A 88 -0.64 -11.24 2.75
N ASN A 89 0.40 -10.55 2.31
CA ASN A 89 1.37 -9.83 3.13
C ASN A 89 0.82 -8.56 3.82
N LEU A 90 -0.33 -8.03 3.39
CA LEU A 90 -1.01 -6.89 4.00
C LEU A 90 -2.51 -7.11 4.22
N LYS A 91 -2.93 -8.37 4.26
CA LYS A 91 -4.33 -8.74 4.32
C LYS A 91 -5.08 -8.03 5.46
N HIS A 92 -4.50 -7.96 6.66
CA HIS A 92 -5.13 -7.36 7.83
C HIS A 92 -5.15 -5.83 7.74
N THR A 93 -4.10 -5.20 7.22
CA THR A 93 -4.07 -3.75 6.99
C THR A 93 -5.12 -3.34 5.97
N LEU A 94 -5.22 -4.06 4.86
CA LEU A 94 -6.20 -3.80 3.82
C LEU A 94 -7.62 -4.10 4.32
N GLU A 95 -7.79 -5.15 5.12
CA GLU A 95 -9.05 -5.44 5.81
C GLU A 95 -9.44 -4.32 6.78
N PHE A 96 -8.50 -3.79 7.57
CA PHE A 96 -8.74 -2.64 8.44
C PHE A 96 -9.20 -1.43 7.62
N MET A 97 -8.52 -1.13 6.52
CA MET A 97 -8.85 0.02 5.67
C MET A 97 -10.24 -0.13 5.04
N GLN A 98 -10.59 -1.28 4.46
CA GLN A 98 -11.91 -1.45 3.84
C GLN A 98 -13.03 -1.43 4.89
N LYS A 99 -12.85 -2.11 6.03
CA LYS A 99 -13.93 -2.33 7.01
C LYS A 99 -14.11 -1.15 7.95
N VAL A 100 -13.00 -0.57 8.41
CA VAL A 100 -13.02 0.48 9.44
C VAL A 100 -12.98 1.86 8.80
N VAL A 101 -12.09 2.09 7.84
CA VAL A 101 -11.92 3.43 7.25
C VAL A 101 -12.96 3.69 6.17
N MET A 102 -13.19 2.73 5.27
CA MET A 102 -14.14 2.90 4.16
C MET A 102 -15.56 2.45 4.48
N SER A 103 -15.78 1.79 5.62
CA SER A 103 -17.09 1.26 6.04
C SER A 103 -17.77 0.37 4.99
N LEU A 104 -16.98 -0.35 4.18
CA LEU A 104 -17.48 -1.15 3.06
C LEU A 104 -18.03 -2.51 3.49
N ASP A 105 -17.74 -2.96 4.71
CA ASP A 105 -18.15 -4.29 5.17
C ASP A 105 -18.76 -4.24 6.57
N GLY A 106 -19.98 -4.79 6.71
CA GLY A 106 -20.74 -4.88 7.97
C GLY A 106 -20.38 -6.09 8.83
N HIS A 107 -19.32 -6.82 8.48
CA HIS A 107 -18.91 -8.04 9.17
C HIS A 107 -18.18 -7.78 10.50
N LYS A 108 -18.22 -8.79 11.37
CA LYS A 108 -17.62 -8.78 12.72
C LYS A 108 -16.10 -8.61 12.59
N LEU A 109 -15.56 -7.54 13.18
CA LEU A 109 -14.13 -7.25 13.22
C LEU A 109 -13.42 -8.29 14.10
N ASN A 110 -12.19 -8.66 13.77
CA ASN A 110 -11.38 -9.46 14.69
C ASN A 110 -10.92 -8.58 15.88
N GLY A 111 -10.57 -9.20 17.01
CA GLY A 111 -10.28 -8.46 18.25
C GLY A 111 -9.10 -7.48 18.16
N GLN A 112 -8.13 -7.73 17.27
CA GLN A 112 -7.00 -6.81 17.05
C GLN A 112 -7.45 -5.55 16.29
N ILE A 113 -8.30 -5.72 15.27
CA ILE A 113 -8.88 -4.62 14.49
C ILE A 113 -9.85 -3.79 15.34
N GLU A 114 -10.64 -4.41 16.22
CA GLU A 114 -11.50 -3.68 17.17
C GLU A 114 -10.67 -2.82 18.13
N SER A 115 -9.58 -3.35 18.70
CA SER A 115 -8.70 -2.59 19.58
C SER A 115 -8.06 -1.39 18.87
N LEU A 116 -7.66 -1.57 17.60
CA LEU A 116 -7.09 -0.50 16.81
C LEU A 116 -8.13 0.59 16.49
N LYS A 117 -9.36 0.21 16.17
CA LYS A 117 -10.48 1.15 15.95
C LYS A 117 -10.72 2.01 17.18
N ILE A 118 -10.81 1.41 18.38
CA ILE A 118 -11.01 2.16 19.64
C ILE A 118 -9.89 3.19 19.82
N LYS A 119 -8.62 2.79 19.67
CA LYS A 119 -7.48 3.71 19.86
C LYS A 119 -7.39 4.88 18.87
N LEU A 120 -7.99 4.76 17.69
CA LEU A 120 -7.93 5.77 16.64
C LEU A 120 -9.09 6.76 16.68
N PHE A 121 -10.22 6.37 17.29
CA PHE A 121 -11.46 7.13 17.22
C PHE A 121 -12.07 7.51 18.60
N ASP A 122 -11.47 7.07 19.71
CA ASP A 122 -11.64 7.66 21.06
C ASP A 122 -10.55 8.71 21.34
#